data_AF-A0A6J2WH95-F1
#
_entry.id   AF-A0A6J2WH95-F1
#
_cell.length_a   1.000
_cell.length_b   1.000
_cell.length_c   1.000
_cell.angle_alpha   90.00
_cell.angle_beta   90.00
_cell.angle_gamma   90.00
#
_symmetry.space_group_name_H-M   'P 1'
#
loop_
_entity.id
_entity.type
_entity.pdbx_description
1 polymer ?
#
loop_
_entity_poly.entity_id
_entity_poly.type
_entity_poly.pdbx_seq_one_letter_code
_entity_poly.pdbx_strand_id
1 'polypeptide(L)'
;MRCSQLSYSHAHFLVMALHLSTLSMACGGTYEYAIEEFCLAKFKLDMEALDQRHWCSWEDTVESYGELTNCTFLVALKMNCFWPNRLVDEFFVRVHQHYFHDCSLTGRQLHDPPNHILGPFIAVPILVTLLMTALVVWRSKRSEGIV
;
A
#
# COMPACT_ATOMS: atom_id res chain seq x y z
N MET A 1 -21.92 -47.32 -19.20
CA MET A 1 -20.71 -46.93 -19.98
C MET A 1 -20.54 -45.41 -20.14
N ARG A 2 -21.61 -44.58 -20.05
CA ARG A 2 -21.52 -43.12 -20.28
C ARG A 2 -21.07 -42.29 -19.05
N CYS A 3 -21.27 -42.78 -17.82
CA CYS A 3 -20.79 -42.11 -16.60
C CYS A 3 -19.26 -42.15 -16.44
N SER A 4 -18.60 -43.26 -16.83
CA SER A 4 -17.15 -43.43 -16.69
C SER A 4 -16.36 -42.50 -17.61
N GLN A 5 -16.89 -42.20 -18.81
CA GLN A 5 -16.29 -41.24 -19.74
C GLN A 5 -16.50 -39.78 -19.30
N LEU A 6 -17.65 -39.46 -18.71
CA LEU A 6 -17.92 -38.11 -18.18
C LEU A 6 -16.97 -37.80 -16.99
N SER A 7 -16.76 -38.77 -16.09
CA SER A 7 -15.82 -38.65 -14.98
C SER A 7 -14.36 -38.51 -15.45
N TYR A 8 -13.95 -39.21 -16.52
CA TYR A 8 -12.61 -39.11 -17.09
C TYR A 8 -12.37 -37.75 -17.76
N SER A 9 -13.36 -37.24 -18.49
CA SER A 9 -13.30 -35.93 -19.15
C SER A 9 -13.26 -34.77 -18.15
N HIS A 10 -14.03 -34.83 -17.06
CA HIS A 10 -13.96 -33.84 -15.97
C HIS A 10 -12.64 -33.89 -15.20
N ALA A 11 -12.10 -35.09 -14.93
CA ALA A 11 -10.80 -35.24 -14.29
C ALA A 11 -9.66 -34.69 -15.16
N HIS A 12 -9.69 -34.95 -16.48
CA HIS A 12 -8.73 -34.35 -17.43
C HIS A 12 -8.88 -32.83 -17.52
N PHE A 13 -10.10 -32.29 -17.57
CA PHE A 13 -10.33 -30.84 -17.54
C PHE A 13 -9.82 -30.20 -16.25
N LEU A 14 -10.01 -30.85 -15.10
CA LEU A 14 -9.48 -30.40 -13.81
C LEU A 14 -7.94 -30.44 -13.78
N VAL A 15 -7.30 -31.49 -14.30
CA VAL A 15 -5.84 -31.59 -14.40
C VAL A 15 -5.26 -30.55 -15.35
N MET A 16 -5.90 -30.32 -16.51
CA MET A 16 -5.51 -29.27 -17.45
C MET A 16 -5.74 -27.87 -16.88
N ALA A 17 -6.82 -27.64 -16.13
CA ALA A 17 -7.06 -26.39 -15.42
C ALA A 17 -6.03 -26.16 -14.30
N LEU A 18 -5.69 -27.21 -13.53
CA LEU A 18 -4.64 -27.19 -12.51
C LEU A 18 -3.25 -26.93 -13.13
N HIS A 19 -2.98 -27.43 -14.33
CA HIS A 19 -1.76 -27.13 -15.09
C HIS A 19 -1.76 -25.73 -15.72
N LEU A 20 -2.92 -25.19 -16.10
CA LEU A 20 -3.04 -23.81 -16.60
C LEU A 20 -2.96 -22.76 -15.47
N SER A 21 -3.26 -23.13 -14.23
CA SER A 21 -3.24 -22.21 -13.08
C SER A 21 -1.85 -22.01 -12.42
N THR A 22 -0.78 -22.60 -12.94
CA THR A 22 0.57 -22.51 -12.32
C THR A 22 1.70 -22.06 -13.24
N LEU A 23 1.42 -21.37 -14.34
CA LEU A 23 2.44 -20.58 -15.05
C LEU A 23 2.47 -19.13 -14.55
N SER A 24 2.53 -18.92 -13.23
CA SER A 24 3.29 -17.75 -12.77
C SER A 24 4.75 -18.15 -12.90
N MET A 25 5.48 -17.60 -13.87
CA MET A 25 6.93 -17.74 -13.89
C MET A 25 7.46 -17.11 -12.59
N ALA A 26 7.75 -17.96 -11.61
CA ALA A 26 8.36 -17.51 -10.37
C ALA A 26 9.76 -16.99 -10.70
N CYS A 27 10.09 -15.81 -10.18
CA CYS A 27 11.45 -15.30 -10.31
C CYS A 27 12.41 -16.24 -9.54
N GLY A 28 13.60 -16.48 -10.08
CA GLY A 28 14.65 -17.31 -9.47
C GLY A 28 15.88 -16.50 -9.03
N GLY A 29 16.98 -17.18 -8.69
CA GLY A 29 18.21 -16.51 -8.21
C GLY A 29 18.81 -15.49 -9.20
N THR A 30 18.61 -15.67 -10.51
CA THR A 30 19.04 -14.68 -11.52
C THR A 30 18.33 -13.33 -11.35
N TYR A 31 17.06 -13.35 -10.94
CA TYR A 31 16.31 -12.13 -10.62
C TYR A 31 16.87 -11.44 -9.40
N GLU A 32 17.12 -12.20 -8.33
CA GLU A 32 17.73 -11.70 -7.09
C GLU A 32 19.09 -11.05 -7.36
N TYR A 33 19.96 -11.71 -8.13
CA TYR A 33 21.24 -11.15 -8.53
C TYR A 33 21.08 -9.83 -9.31
N ALA A 34 20.13 -9.77 -10.26
CA ALA A 34 19.93 -8.58 -11.07
C ALA A 34 19.39 -7.39 -10.27
N ILE A 35 18.48 -7.61 -9.31
CA ILE A 35 17.98 -6.52 -8.47
C ILE A 35 19.06 -6.01 -7.50
N GLU A 36 19.95 -6.88 -7.02
CA GLU A 36 21.10 -6.45 -6.21
C GLU A 36 22.12 -5.65 -7.04
N GLU A 37 22.48 -6.13 -8.23
CA GLU A 37 23.52 -5.51 -9.05
C GLU A 37 23.07 -4.19 -9.68
N PHE A 38 21.82 -4.11 -10.15
CA PHE A 38 21.36 -2.92 -10.87
C PHE A 38 20.56 -1.97 -9.98
N CYS A 39 19.59 -2.49 -9.23
CA CYS A 39 18.66 -1.64 -8.50
C CYS A 39 19.24 -1.20 -7.15
N LEU A 40 19.76 -2.14 -6.37
CA LEU A 40 20.35 -1.82 -5.06
C LEU A 40 21.63 -1.01 -5.18
N ALA A 41 22.46 -1.26 -6.19
CA ALA A 41 23.68 -0.49 -6.42
C ALA A 41 23.39 1.00 -6.67
N LYS A 42 22.40 1.32 -7.52
CA LYS A 42 21.92 2.69 -7.73
C LYS A 42 21.36 3.30 -6.44
N PHE A 43 20.49 2.57 -5.74
CA PHE A 43 19.89 3.03 -4.49
C PHE A 43 20.94 3.32 -3.40
N LYS A 44 22.00 2.51 -3.30
CA LYS A 44 23.13 2.76 -2.40
C LYS A 44 23.76 4.13 -2.66
N LEU A 45 24.04 4.45 -3.93
CA LEU A 45 24.62 5.74 -4.31
C LEU A 45 23.69 6.90 -3.96
N ASP A 46 22.39 6.75 -4.19
CA ASP A 46 21.41 7.79 -3.85
C ASP A 46 21.33 8.00 -2.33
N MET A 47 21.33 6.92 -1.55
CA MET A 47 21.27 6.98 -0.08
C MET A 47 22.58 7.49 0.55
N GLU A 48 23.73 7.22 -0.06
CA GLU A 48 25.01 7.82 0.32
C GLU A 48 25.04 9.33 0.05
N ALA A 49 24.46 9.78 -1.07
CA ALA A 49 24.36 11.20 -1.40
C ALA A 49 23.41 11.98 -0.47
N LEU A 50 22.36 11.33 0.06
CA LEU A 50 21.35 11.93 0.94
C LEU A 50 21.85 12.22 2.37
N ASP A 51 22.96 11.60 2.80
CA ASP A 51 23.42 11.50 4.20
C ASP A 51 22.46 10.71 5.11
N GLN A 52 23.04 9.94 6.05
CA GLN A 52 22.28 9.05 6.95
C GLN A 52 21.24 9.78 7.81
N ARG A 53 21.44 11.06 8.13
CA ARG A 53 20.50 11.85 8.95
C ARG A 53 19.14 12.03 8.27
N HIS A 54 19.08 11.96 6.95
CA HIS A 54 17.86 12.17 6.17
C HIS A 54 17.14 10.86 5.82
N TRP A 55 17.71 9.69 6.15
CA TRP A 55 17.10 8.40 5.81
C TRP A 55 15.70 8.21 6.40
N CYS A 56 15.38 8.84 7.54
CA CYS A 56 14.04 8.76 8.13
C CYS A 56 13.04 9.82 7.61
N SER A 57 13.47 10.70 6.71
CA SER A 57 12.60 11.65 6.04
C SER A 57 12.00 11.00 4.81
N TRP A 58 10.69 10.72 4.84
CA TRP A 58 10.00 10.16 3.68
C TRP A 58 10.00 11.13 2.48
N GLU A 59 9.92 12.44 2.74
CA GLU A 59 9.98 13.45 1.69
C GLU A 59 11.32 13.41 0.92
N ASP A 60 12.42 13.14 1.61
CA ASP A 60 13.75 13.07 1.00
C ASP A 60 14.01 11.72 0.31
N THR A 61 13.40 10.64 0.81
CA THR A 61 13.68 9.26 0.36
C THR A 61 12.67 8.71 -0.65
N VAL A 62 11.49 9.34 -0.81
CA VAL A 62 10.39 8.83 -1.64
C VAL A 62 10.79 8.66 -3.10
N GLU A 63 11.59 9.57 -3.64
CA GLU A 63 12.06 9.52 -5.03
C GLU A 63 12.98 8.32 -5.25
N SER A 64 14.06 8.20 -4.48
CA SER A 64 15.02 7.09 -4.59
C SER A 64 14.37 5.73 -4.30
N TYR A 65 13.47 5.65 -3.31
CA TYR A 65 12.72 4.42 -3.02
C TYR A 65 11.73 4.07 -4.14
N GLY A 66 11.13 5.08 -4.77
CA GLY A 66 10.30 4.94 -5.96
C GLY A 66 11.09 4.41 -7.15
N GLU A 67 12.29 4.95 -7.40
CA GLU A 67 13.21 4.45 -8.44
C GLU A 67 13.62 2.99 -8.18
N LEU A 68 13.97 2.64 -6.94
CA LEU A 68 14.28 1.28 -6.53
C LEU A 68 13.11 0.32 -6.84
N THR A 69 11.90 0.70 -6.44
CA THR A 69 10.67 -0.07 -6.68
C THR A 69 10.42 -0.25 -8.17
N ASN A 70 10.51 0.82 -8.95
CA ASN A 70 10.32 0.77 -10.39
C ASN A 70 11.38 -0.11 -11.08
N CYS A 71 12.65 -0.02 -10.67
CA CYS A 71 13.73 -0.86 -11.18
C CYS A 71 13.44 -2.35 -10.94
N THR A 72 13.07 -2.76 -9.71
CA THR A 72 12.76 -4.17 -9.43
C THR A 72 11.57 -4.70 -10.23
N PHE A 73 10.60 -3.83 -10.52
CA PHE A 73 9.46 -4.13 -11.38
C PHE A 73 9.87 -4.29 -12.85
N LEU A 74 10.67 -3.36 -13.39
CA LEU A 74 11.18 -3.45 -14.77
C LEU A 74 12.06 -4.68 -14.99
N VAL A 75 12.90 -5.03 -14.01
CA VAL A 75 13.71 -6.25 -14.04
C VAL A 75 12.82 -7.49 -14.05
N ALA A 76 11.77 -7.54 -13.23
CA ALA A 76 10.82 -8.65 -13.21
C ALA A 76 10.09 -8.79 -14.56
N LEU A 77 9.61 -7.67 -15.11
CA LEU A 77 9.00 -7.63 -16.44
C LEU A 77 9.97 -8.14 -17.51
N LYS A 78 11.24 -7.72 -17.47
CA LYS A 78 12.24 -8.12 -18.46
C LYS A 78 12.56 -9.62 -18.39
N MET A 79 12.52 -10.19 -17.20
CA MET A 79 12.69 -11.63 -16.97
C MET A 79 11.39 -12.43 -17.14
N ASN A 80 10.30 -11.77 -17.53
CA ASN A 80 8.95 -12.34 -17.64
C ASN A 80 8.49 -13.05 -16.36
N CYS A 81 8.79 -12.50 -15.19
CA CYS A 81 8.32 -13.05 -13.92
C CYS A 81 7.36 -12.09 -13.20
N PHE A 82 6.53 -12.65 -12.32
CA PHE A 82 5.48 -11.87 -11.65
C PHE A 82 6.09 -10.94 -10.58
N TRP A 83 5.54 -9.73 -10.47
CA TRP A 83 5.88 -8.75 -9.44
C TRP A 83 4.58 -8.29 -8.75
N PRO A 84 4.51 -8.27 -7.41
CA PRO A 84 5.55 -8.67 -6.46
C PRO A 84 5.68 -10.19 -6.30
N ASN A 85 6.78 -10.65 -5.70
CA ASN A 85 7.07 -12.06 -5.43
C ASN A 85 7.96 -12.18 -4.18
N ARG A 86 8.14 -13.41 -3.68
CA ARG A 86 8.88 -13.66 -2.43
C ARG A 86 10.31 -13.10 -2.41
N LEU A 87 11.02 -13.12 -3.55
CA LEU A 87 12.40 -12.62 -3.63
C LEU A 87 12.45 -11.10 -3.48
N VAL A 88 11.52 -10.38 -4.12
CA VAL A 88 11.46 -8.92 -3.99
C VAL A 88 10.97 -8.50 -2.60
N ASP A 89 10.11 -9.30 -1.96
CA ASP A 89 9.69 -9.07 -0.56
C ASP A 89 10.88 -9.20 0.40
N GLU A 90 11.65 -10.29 0.32
CA GLU A 90 12.86 -10.49 1.13
C GLU A 90 13.92 -9.40 0.85
N PHE A 91 14.07 -9.00 -0.40
CA PHE A 91 14.93 -7.89 -0.80
C PHE A 91 14.54 -6.58 -0.12
N PHE A 92 13.27 -6.18 -0.18
CA PHE A 92 12.82 -4.94 0.45
C PHE A 92 12.92 -5.01 1.98
N VAL A 93 12.64 -6.16 2.59
CA VAL A 93 12.87 -6.35 4.04
C VAL A 93 14.33 -6.09 4.40
N ARG A 94 15.30 -6.60 3.62
CA ARG A 94 16.72 -6.34 3.85
C ARG A 94 17.08 -4.85 3.68
N VAL A 95 16.49 -4.18 2.68
CA VAL A 95 16.65 -2.73 2.48
C VAL A 95 16.13 -1.95 3.69
N HIS A 96 14.91 -2.27 4.16
CA HIS A 96 14.31 -1.62 5.33
C HIS A 96 15.12 -1.86 6.61
N GLN A 97 15.60 -3.08 6.83
CA GLN A 97 16.48 -3.40 7.96
C GLN A 97 17.82 -2.67 7.92
N HIS A 98 18.34 -2.35 6.73
CA HIS A 98 19.61 -1.65 6.62
C HIS A 98 19.47 -0.14 6.78
N TYR A 99 18.59 0.49 5.98
CA TYR A 99 18.48 1.95 5.91
C TYR A 99 17.46 2.55 6.85
N PHE A 100 16.40 1.81 7.20
CA PHE A 100 15.21 2.38 7.85
C PHE A 100 14.90 1.76 9.22
N HIS A 101 15.83 0.99 9.81
CA HIS A 101 15.59 0.24 11.05
C HIS A 101 15.29 1.11 12.28
N ASP A 102 15.87 2.32 12.33
CA ASP A 102 15.67 3.28 13.42
C ASP A 102 14.53 4.29 13.14
N CYS A 103 13.89 4.19 11.97
CA CYS A 103 12.89 5.17 11.56
C CYS A 103 11.52 4.90 12.19
N SER A 104 10.94 5.92 12.83
CA SER A 104 9.61 5.80 13.42
C SER A 104 8.52 5.80 12.34
N LEU A 105 7.51 4.95 12.49
CA LEU A 105 6.34 4.90 11.58
C LEU A 105 5.41 6.12 11.68
N THR A 106 5.74 7.08 12.55
CA THR A 106 4.88 8.17 13.03
C THR A 106 4.32 9.07 11.92
N GLY A 107 4.98 9.16 10.76
CA GLY A 107 4.52 9.95 9.61
C GLY A 107 3.72 9.18 8.55
N ARG A 108 3.65 7.84 8.64
CA ARG A 108 3.07 6.98 7.59
C ARG A 108 1.83 6.21 8.06
N GLN A 109 1.63 6.07 9.36
CA GLN A 109 0.44 5.43 9.89
C GLN A 109 -0.74 6.38 9.76
N LEU A 110 -1.62 6.11 8.78
CA LEU A 110 -2.92 6.77 8.72
C LEU A 110 -3.70 6.37 9.97
N HIS A 111 -3.81 7.28 10.92
CA HIS A 111 -4.53 7.09 12.17
C HIS A 111 -5.45 8.28 12.40
N ASP A 112 -6.64 8.01 12.93
CA ASP A 112 -7.53 9.08 13.35
C ASP A 112 -6.85 9.93 14.44
N PRO A 113 -7.09 11.25 14.45
CA PRO A 113 -6.57 12.09 15.51
C PRO A 113 -7.16 11.62 16.86
N PRO A 114 -6.43 11.77 17.97
CA PRO A 114 -6.90 11.32 19.26
C PRO A 114 -8.25 11.94 19.62
N ASN A 115 -9.10 11.21 20.36
CA ASN A 115 -10.49 11.59 20.62
C ASN A 115 -10.69 12.99 21.22
N HIS A 116 -9.70 13.52 21.94
CA HIS A 116 -9.76 14.86 22.50
C HIS A 116 -9.66 15.97 21.43
N ILE A 117 -9.12 15.67 20.25
CA ILE A 117 -9.11 16.54 19.07
C ILE A 117 -10.34 16.26 18.21
N LEU A 118 -10.60 14.98 17.90
CA LEU A 118 -11.72 14.59 17.02
C LEU A 118 -13.09 14.92 17.61
N GLY A 119 -13.27 14.71 18.91
CA GLY A 119 -14.54 14.91 19.62
C GLY A 119 -15.09 16.34 19.48
N PRO A 120 -14.30 17.39 19.79
CA PRO A 120 -14.71 18.77 19.56
C PRO A 120 -15.06 19.08 18.10
N PHE A 121 -14.30 18.56 17.13
CA PHE A 121 -14.59 18.76 15.70
C PHE A 121 -15.94 18.18 15.29
N ILE A 122 -16.41 17.12 15.94
CA ILE A 122 -17.73 16.53 15.70
C ILE A 122 -18.81 17.27 16.50
N ALA A 123 -18.55 17.55 17.78
CA ALA A 123 -19.54 18.13 18.67
C ALA A 123 -19.91 19.58 18.31
N VAL A 124 -18.93 20.41 17.93
CA VAL A 124 -19.16 21.83 17.62
C VAL A 124 -20.15 22.03 16.47
N PRO A 125 -20.01 21.38 15.29
CA PRO A 125 -21.01 21.47 14.22
C PRO A 125 -22.41 21.02 14.63
N ILE A 126 -22.51 19.96 15.44
CA ILE A 126 -23.80 19.47 15.94
C ILE A 126 -24.45 20.52 16.86
N LEU A 127 -23.69 21.08 17.81
CA LEU A 127 -24.20 22.10 18.70
C LEU A 127 -24.62 23.36 17.93
N VAL A 128 -23.83 23.79 16.95
CA VAL A 128 -24.16 24.95 16.09
C VAL A 128 -25.44 24.70 15.31
N THR A 129 -25.60 23.53 14.68
CA THR A 129 -26.83 23.20 13.94
C THR A 129 -28.05 23.14 14.85
N LEU A 130 -27.94 22.58 16.05
CA LEU A 130 -29.02 22.57 17.05
C LEU A 130 -29.38 23.98 17.54
N LEU A 131 -28.40 24.83 17.79
CA LEU A 131 -28.63 26.22 18.18
C LEU A 131 -29.30 27.01 17.06
N MET A 132 -28.82 26.89 15.82
CA MET A 132 -29.39 27.60 14.67
C MET A 132 -30.83 27.16 14.41
N THR A 133 -31.11 25.86 14.46
CA THR A 133 -32.48 25.34 14.31
C THR A 133 -33.40 25.83 15.44
N ALA A 134 -32.94 25.81 16.69
CA ALA A 134 -33.71 26.35 17.82
C ALA A 134 -33.99 27.86 17.66
N LEU A 135 -32.99 28.64 17.22
CA LEU A 135 -33.14 30.06 16.93
C LEU A 135 -34.15 30.32 15.81
N VAL A 136 -34.11 29.53 14.73
CA VAL A 136 -35.07 29.63 13.62
C VAL A 136 -36.49 29.33 14.08
N VAL A 137 -36.70 28.23 14.84
CA VAL A 137 -38.02 27.86 15.38
C VAL A 137 -38.54 28.95 16.32
N TRP A 138 -37.68 29.47 17.20
CA TRP A 138 -38.06 30.53 18.13
C TRP A 138 -38.45 31.82 17.40
N ARG A 139 -37.68 32.24 16.39
CA ARG A 139 -37.99 33.42 15.57
C ARG A 139 -39.27 33.24 14.77
N SER A 140 -39.49 32.05 14.19
CA SER A 140 -40.71 31.71 13.45
C SER A 140 -41.95 31.83 14.34
N LYS A 141 -41.95 31.18 15.50
CA LYS A 141 -43.08 31.26 16.46
C LYS A 141 -43.35 32.69 16.95
N ARG A 142 -42.30 33.49 17.16
CA ARG A 142 -42.47 34.89 17.57
C ARG A 142 -43.03 35.77 16.46
N SER A 143 -42.69 35.48 15.20
CA SER A 143 -43.24 36.18 14.04
C SER A 143 -44.72 35.85 13.82
N GLU A 144 -45.16 34.62 14.11
CA GLU A 144 -46.58 34.23 14.02
C GLU A 144 -47.43 34.78 15.16
N GLY A 145 -46.85 35.00 16.34
CA GLY A 145 -47.53 35.61 17.49
C GLY A 145 -47.58 37.15 17.50
N ILE A 146 -47.19 37.81 16.39
CA ILE A 146 -47.16 39.27 16.25
C ILE A 146 -48.24 39.80 15.26
N VAL A 147 -49.34 39.06 15.12
CA VAL A 147 -50.62 39.51 14.52
C VAL A 147 -51.65 39.74 15.62
#